data_AF-A0A849V985-F1
#
_entry.id   AF-A0A849V985-F1
#
_cell.length_a   1.000
_cell.length_b   1.000
_cell.length_c   1.000
_cell.angle_alpha   90.00
_cell.angle_beta   90.00
_cell.angle_gamma   90.00
#
_symmetry.space_group_name_H-M   'P 1'
#
loop_
_entity.id
_entity.type
_entity.pdbx_description
1 polymer ?
#
loop_
_entity_poly.entity_id
_entity_poly.type
_entity_poly.pdbx_seq_one_letter_code
_entity_poly.pdbx_strand_id
1 'polypeptide(L)' 'MYKKALLFMLSVIVVIAFLSFLQNEYEVWTNNLACDAKCELLGCKTGQLLLGQNNQTIACKCESKHDYLVLLN' A
#
# COMPACT_ATOMS: atom_id res chain seq x y z
N MET A 1 -0.48 -11.28 40.61
CA MET A 1 -1.51 -11.26 39.53
C MET A 1 -1.29 -10.12 38.53
N TYR A 2 -1.02 -8.89 38.97
CA TYR A 2 -0.81 -7.71 38.10
C TYR A 2 0.23 -7.86 36.98
N LYS A 3 1.42 -8.44 37.25
CA LYS A 3 2.47 -8.63 36.22
C LYS A 3 2.03 -9.50 35.04
N LYS A 4 1.20 -10.53 35.29
CA LYS A 4 0.69 -11.43 34.25
C LYS A 4 -0.35 -10.72 33.38
N ALA A 5 -1.22 -9.93 34.00
CA ALA A 5 -2.20 -9.11 33.29
C ALA A 5 -1.52 -8.03 32.43
N LEU A 6 -0.46 -7.38 32.95
CA LEU A 6 0.33 -6.39 32.21
C LEU A 6 0.98 -7.01 30.96
N LEU A 7 1.63 -8.17 31.10
CA LEU A 7 2.23 -8.89 29.98
C LEU A 7 1.20 -9.30 28.93
N PHE A 8 0.01 -9.75 29.36
CA PHE A 8 -1.07 -10.10 28.45
C PHE A 8 -1.54 -8.88 27.64
N MET A 9 -1.80 -7.74 28.30
CA MET A 9 -2.18 -6.50 27.62
C MET A 9 -1.11 -6.03 26.63
N LEU A 10 0.17 -6.13 27.01
CA LEU A 10 1.29 -5.75 26.15
C LEU A 10 1.35 -6.64 24.90
N SER A 11 1.14 -7.96 25.05
CA SER A 11 1.09 -8.88 23.92
C SER A 11 -0.07 -8.60 22.97
N VAL A 12 -1.24 -8.23 23.49
CA VAL A 12 -2.41 -7.86 22.68
C VAL A 12 -2.13 -6.60 21.87
N ILE A 13 -1.50 -5.58 22.49
CA ILE A 13 -1.13 -4.34 21.78
C ILE A 13 -0.15 -4.63 20.65
N VAL A 14 0.85 -5.47 20.88
CA VAL A 14 1.83 -5.85 19.85
C VAL A 14 1.15 -6.57 18.68
N VAL A 15 0.23 -7.48 18.96
CA VAL A 15 -0.53 -8.19 17.91
C VAL A 15 -1.38 -7.21 17.09
N ILE A 16 -2.09 -6.28 17.74
CA ILE A 16 -2.90 -5.28 17.04
C ILE A 16 -2.01 -4.39 16.16
N ALA A 17 -0.89 -3.89 16.69
CA ALA A 17 0.04 -3.07 15.93
C ALA A 17 0.60 -3.82 14.71
N PHE A 18 0.92 -5.11 14.86
CA PHE A 18 1.39 -5.95 13.78
C PHE A 18 0.32 -6.16 12.70
N LEU A 19 -0.93 -6.39 13.09
CA LEU A 19 -2.05 -6.53 12.16
C LEU A 19 -2.29 -5.23 11.38
N SER A 20 -2.26 -4.08 12.04
CA SER A 20 -2.40 -2.78 11.36
C SER A 20 -1.26 -2.52 10.38
N PHE A 21 -0.03 -2.88 10.74
CA PHE A 21 1.11 -2.79 9.82
C PHE A 21 0.92 -3.68 8.59
N LEU A 22 0.53 -4.95 8.77
CA LEU A 22 0.27 -5.86 7.65
C LEU A 22 -0.86 -5.38 6.75
N GLN A 23 -1.92 -4.79 7.29
CA GLN A 23 -3.00 -4.22 6.50
C GLN A 23 -2.50 -3.06 5.63
N ASN A 24 -1.70 -2.16 6.20
CA ASN A 24 -1.15 -1.02 5.46
C ASN A 24 -0.19 -1.48 4.35
N GLU A 25 0.70 -2.44 4.63
CA GLU A 25 1.59 -3.02 3.63
C GLU A 25 0.82 -3.75 2.53
N TYR A 26 -0.26 -4.46 2.88
CA TYR A 26 -1.13 -5.12 1.91
C TYR A 26 -1.80 -4.11 0.97
N GLU A 27 -2.35 -3.02 1.50
CA GLU A 27 -2.94 -1.96 0.68
C GLU A 27 -1.92 -1.35 -0.29
N VAL A 28 -0.73 -0.98 0.19
CA VAL A 28 0.35 -0.45 -0.67
C VAL A 28 0.76 -1.46 -1.74
N TRP A 29 0.91 -2.74 -1.37
CA TRP A 29 1.27 -3.79 -2.32
C TRP A 29 0.19 -4.00 -3.39
N THR A 30 -1.09 -4.05 -3.00
CA THR A 30 -2.19 -4.17 -3.97
C THR A 30 -2.28 -2.99 -4.92
N ASN A 31 -2.05 -1.77 -4.43
CA ASN A 31 -2.03 -0.56 -5.25
C ASN A 31 -0.85 -0.57 -6.25
N ASN A 32 0.33 -1.03 -5.83
CA ASN A 32 1.47 -1.23 -6.73
C ASN A 32 1.15 -2.28 -7.82
N LEU A 33 0.56 -3.42 -7.44
CA LEU A 33 0.18 -4.44 -8.40
C LEU A 33 -0.87 -3.94 -9.40
N ALA A 34 -1.85 -3.17 -8.94
CA ALA A 34 -2.85 -2.55 -9.80
C ALA A 34 -2.24 -1.49 -10.73
N CYS A 35 -1.25 -0.72 -10.25
CA CYS A 35 -0.47 0.23 -11.04
C CYS A 35 0.27 -0.50 -12.18
N ASP A 36 1.05 -1.52 -11.86
CA ASP A 36 1.81 -2.30 -12.83
C ASP A 36 0.90 -2.98 -13.85
N ALA A 37 -0.19 -3.63 -13.41
CA ALA A 37 -1.14 -4.28 -14.31
C ALA A 37 -1.81 -3.28 -15.27
N LYS A 38 -2.16 -2.08 -14.80
CA LYS A 38 -2.73 -1.04 -15.68
C LYS A 38 -1.69 -0.47 -16.65
N CYS A 39 -0.44 -0.35 -16.23
CA CYS A 39 0.64 0.08 -17.12
C CYS A 39 0.96 -0.97 -18.19
N GLU A 40 0.92 -2.26 -17.85
CA GLU A 40 1.12 -3.36 -18.79
C GLU A 40 0.04 -3.37 -19.88
N LEU A 41 -1.22 -3.11 -19.51
CA LEU A 41 -2.33 -2.95 -20.48
C LEU A 41 -2.11 -1.76 -21.44
N LEU A 42 -1.39 -0.72 -21.01
CA LEU A 42 -1.02 0.42 -21.84
C LEU A 42 0.28 0.19 -22.63
N GLY A 43 0.85 -1.02 -22.57
CA GLY A 43 2.09 -1.37 -23.27
C GLY A 43 3.37 -0.88 -22.57
N CYS A 44 3.28 -0.48 -21.30
CA CYS A 44 4.42 -0.05 -20.48
C CYS A 44 4.89 -1.20 -19.59
N LYS A 45 6.21 -1.32 -19.35
CA LYS A 45 6.77 -2.46 -18.62
C LYS A 45 6.59 -2.38 -17.10
N THR A 46 6.58 -1.16 -16.57
CA THR A 46 6.54 -0.86 -15.13
C THR A 46 5.84 0.47 -14.89
N GLY A 47 5.12 0.56 -13.77
CA GLY A 47 4.47 1.78 -13.31
C GLY A 47 5.04 2.26 -11.97
N GLN A 48 5.19 3.57 -11.80
CA GLN A 48 5.52 4.16 -10.52
C GLN A 48 4.26 4.64 -9.83
N LEU A 49 3.97 4.09 -8.65
CA LEU A 49 2.89 4.56 -7.80
C LEU A 49 3.20 5.95 -7.25
N LEU A 50 2.30 6.89 -7.50
CA LEU A 50 2.29 8.25 -6.98
C LEU A 50 1.17 8.35 -5.94
N LEU A 51 1.55 8.32 -4.67
CA LEU A 51 0.62 8.57 -3.56
C LEU A 51 0.46 10.08 -3.38
N GLY A 52 -0.76 10.59 -3.57
CA GLY A 52 -1.10 11.97 -3.24
C GLY A 52 -0.95 12.23 -1.74
N GLN A 53 -0.64 13.48 -1.39
CA GLN A 53 -0.25 13.97 -0.06
C GLN A 53 -1.24 13.68 1.09
N ASN A 54 -2.42 13.09 0.79
CA ASN A 54 -3.49 12.76 1.74
C ASN A 54 -4.09 11.35 1.55
N ASN A 55 -3.40 10.41 0.89
CA ASN A 55 -3.92 9.05 0.57
C ASN A 55 -5.23 9.01 -0.26
N GLN A 56 -5.78 10.16 -0.68
CA GLN A 56 -7.06 10.25 -1.39
C GLN A 56 -6.93 10.12 -2.91
N THR A 57 -5.72 10.20 -3.45
CA THR A 57 -5.49 10.11 -4.88
C THR A 57 -4.28 9.23 -5.11
N ILE A 58 -4.54 7.99 -5.51
CA ILE A 58 -3.51 7.05 -5.91
C ILE A 58 -3.41 7.19 -7.42
N ALA A 59 -2.31 7.76 -7.88
CA ALA A 59 -2.00 7.85 -9.31
C ALA A 59 -0.87 6.88 -9.63
N CYS A 60 -0.79 6.46 -10.89
CA CYS A 60 0.24 5.58 -11.39
C CYS A 60 0.86 6.23 -12.62
N LYS A 61 2.17 6.43 -12.60
CA LYS A 61 2.94 6.95 -13.72
C LYS A 61 3.57 5.79 -14.47
N CYS A 62 3.13 5.53 -15.69
CA CYS A 62 3.73 4.48 -16.53
C CYS A 62 4.96 5.04 -17.27
N GLU A 63 6.12 4.41 -17.13
CA GLU A 63 7.32 4.78 -17.91
C GLU A 63 7.16 4.32 -19.36
N SER A 64 6.94 5.27 -20.26
CA SER A 64 6.83 5.05 -21.71
C SER A 64 7.43 6.23 -22.47
N LYS A 65 7.44 6.18 -23.82
CA LYS A 65 7.79 7.36 -24.66
C LYS A 65 6.88 8.58 -24.41
N HIS A 66 5.69 8.34 -23.89
CA HIS A 66 4.77 9.36 -23.37
C HIS A 66 4.42 9.01 -21.92
N ASP A 67 4.60 9.96 -21.00
CA ASP A 67 4.25 9.76 -19.59
C ASP A 67 2.71 9.70 -19.45
N TYR A 68 2.18 8.52 -19.16
CA TYR A 68 0.75 8.33 -18.90
C TYR A 68 0.48 8.34 -17.39
N LEU A 69 -0.43 9.21 -16.95
CA LEU A 69 -0.96 9.27 -15.58
C LEU A 69 -2.28 8.51 -15.52
N VAL A 70 -2.31 7.44 -14.73
CA VAL A 70 -3.50 6.60 -14.54
C VAL A 70 -4.00 6.75 -13.11
N LEU A 71 -5.28 7.06 -12.94
CA LEU A 71 -5.93 7.09 -11.63
C LEU A 71 -6.29 5.66 -11.19
N LEU A 72 -5.88 5.31 -9.98
CA LEU A 72 -6.28 4.12 -9.25
C LEU A 72 -7.33 4.58 -8.24
N ASN A 73 -8.60 4.29 -8.55
CA ASN A 73 -9.75 4.62 -7.71
C ASN A 73 -10.13 3.43 -6.85
#